data_AF-A0A4D6HQZ8-F1
#
_entry.id   AF-A0A4D6HQZ8-F1
#
_cell.length_a   1.000
_cell.length_b   1.000
_cell.length_c   1.000
_cell.angle_alpha   90.00
_cell.angle_beta   90.00
_cell.angle_gamma   90.00
#
_symmetry.space_group_name_H-M   'P 1'
#
loop_
_entity.id
_entity.type
_entity.pdbx_description
1 polymer ?
#
loop_
_entity_poly.entity_id
_entity_poly.type
_entity_poly.pdbx_seq_one_letter_code
_entity_poly.pdbx_strand_id
1 'polypeptide(L)'
;MATRFPFSNDVCNHLLTLFFSCLLLITILSAPALAAAPESTAVSSAHSQTDSPLNIEELNSSASETVEIVVRLEEVTIPEAASDADAEQLLTDHANETQDPVLEYAATTPGVSVETEFWLTNAVLLEVDPDRIELEALESVTAVETVHRNFELTIPEPQTTIQTGETSSAAIGTEPHQSTAGIELLNAPAVWDAYETRGDGVRVAVLDTGIDATHPDIDLYTADSSDPTYPGGWAAFDETGDRVDGSTPYDSGVHGTHVSGTVAGGGASGTQIGVAPDVELLHGLVLNETSGSFAQLIAGMEWALEEDADVINLSLGMTGTYSQLVDPVTHAIESGAVVVAAVGNEGVDSSSSPANVYDVISVGAVHEDGTVASFSGGEHLNRSEWHTAPETWPTSYVVPTAVAHGVGVTSAVPGGGYQALPGTSMATPHVSGTVALLLSVEPDATPDAVSTALSETAWKPDGAITPQRTTTMDTRYGYGIVDAKATTDAIVAVHSDIDTSVTGETAETEATETTATRETPPFSRLVAGTAALVVTTISVATLLLARSLARETKR
;
A
#
# COMPACT_ATOMS: atom_id res chain seq x y z
N MET A 1 68.16 3.01 -11.18
CA MET A 1 69.36 2.95 -10.30
C MET A 1 69.91 4.37 -10.18
N ALA A 2 70.14 4.85 -8.95
CA ALA A 2 70.77 6.13 -8.59
C ALA A 2 70.18 7.46 -9.14
N THR A 3 70.10 8.48 -8.27
CA THR A 3 69.75 9.86 -8.59
C THR A 3 70.99 10.71 -8.91
N ARG A 4 70.84 11.85 -9.61
CA ARG A 4 71.31 13.19 -9.16
C ARG A 4 71.09 14.35 -10.16
N PHE A 5 70.88 15.53 -9.56
CA PHE A 5 70.95 16.92 -10.09
C PHE A 5 72.40 17.31 -10.53
N PRO A 6 72.68 18.41 -11.29
CA PRO A 6 72.29 19.79 -10.91
C PRO A 6 72.07 20.87 -12.01
N PHE A 7 71.73 22.07 -11.51
CA PHE A 7 71.84 23.43 -12.11
C PHE A 7 73.28 23.75 -12.63
N SER A 8 73.62 24.82 -13.36
CA SER A 8 72.99 26.14 -13.71
C SER A 8 73.67 26.72 -15.00
N ASN A 9 73.65 28.00 -15.46
CA ASN A 9 73.21 29.33 -14.98
C ASN A 9 73.00 30.34 -16.17
N ASP A 10 72.75 31.62 -15.86
CA ASP A 10 72.98 32.86 -16.66
C ASP A 10 72.03 33.18 -17.86
N VAL A 11 71.52 34.41 -18.06
CA VAL A 11 72.17 35.74 -18.06
C VAL A 11 71.17 36.91 -17.75
N CYS A 12 71.55 37.89 -16.91
CA CYS A 12 71.01 39.27 -16.73
C CYS A 12 69.49 39.50 -16.42
N ASN A 13 69.04 40.53 -15.68
CA ASN A 13 69.67 41.67 -15.00
C ASN A 13 68.75 42.22 -13.87
N HIS A 14 69.29 42.94 -12.89
CA HIS A 14 68.52 43.70 -11.88
C HIS A 14 68.30 45.17 -12.29
N LEU A 15 67.17 45.82 -11.90
CA LEU A 15 67.12 46.70 -10.70
C LEU A 15 65.75 47.38 -10.43
N LEU A 16 65.60 47.72 -9.15
CA LEU A 16 64.57 48.51 -8.44
C LEU A 16 64.53 50.01 -8.91
N THR A 17 63.54 50.90 -8.65
CA THR A 17 62.20 50.86 -7.97
C THR A 17 61.37 52.16 -8.14
N LEU A 18 60.03 52.04 -8.01
CA LEU A 18 59.04 52.92 -7.30
C LEU A 18 58.64 54.36 -7.76
N PHE A 19 57.31 54.52 -7.92
CA PHE A 19 56.37 55.47 -7.27
C PHE A 19 55.78 56.76 -7.94
N PHE A 20 54.47 56.94 -7.64
CA PHE A 20 53.61 58.16 -7.58
C PHE A 20 52.95 58.81 -8.84
N SER A 21 51.75 58.30 -9.17
CA SER A 21 50.44 59.01 -9.17
C SER A 21 49.90 59.93 -10.30
N CYS A 22 48.61 59.67 -10.59
CA CYS A 22 47.48 60.60 -10.88
C CYS A 22 46.99 60.95 -12.32
N LEU A 23 45.67 60.67 -12.48
CA LEU A 23 44.59 61.42 -13.18
C LEU A 23 44.20 61.15 -14.66
N LEU A 24 42.89 60.84 -14.84
CA LEU A 24 41.94 61.10 -15.96
C LEU A 24 42.46 61.13 -17.42
N LEU A 25 41.85 60.41 -18.38
CA LEU A 25 40.48 60.68 -18.88
C LEU A 25 39.88 59.57 -19.80
N ILE A 26 38.55 59.47 -19.72
CA ILE A 26 37.52 58.85 -20.58
C ILE A 26 37.89 58.49 -22.04
N THR A 27 37.60 57.25 -22.47
CA THR A 27 36.86 56.97 -23.73
C THR A 27 36.04 55.67 -23.66
N ILE A 28 34.89 55.69 -24.33
CA ILE A 28 33.84 54.65 -24.38
C ILE A 28 34.30 53.41 -25.16
N LEU A 29 33.96 52.22 -24.65
CA LEU A 29 33.75 51.03 -25.47
C LEU A 29 32.44 50.36 -25.06
N SER A 30 31.59 50.01 -26.04
CA SER A 30 30.34 49.28 -25.80
C SER A 30 30.59 47.78 -25.79
N ALA A 31 30.03 47.06 -24.81
CA ALA A 31 29.97 45.60 -24.80
C ALA A 31 28.51 45.15 -24.64
N PRO A 32 28.07 44.06 -25.30
CA PRO A 32 26.75 43.50 -25.08
C PRO A 32 26.68 42.85 -23.69
N ALA A 33 25.61 43.11 -22.96
CA ALA A 33 25.36 42.44 -21.68
C ALA A 33 24.83 41.02 -21.93
N LEU A 34 25.70 40.02 -21.86
CA LEU A 34 25.27 38.65 -21.58
C LEU A 34 25.09 38.57 -20.05
N ALA A 35 23.84 38.69 -19.60
CA ALA A 35 23.54 38.57 -18.18
C ALA A 35 23.80 37.13 -17.72
N ALA A 36 24.65 36.95 -16.71
CA ALA A 36 24.67 35.71 -15.96
C ALA A 36 23.33 35.61 -15.21
N ALA A 37 22.60 34.51 -15.42
CA ALA A 37 21.47 34.17 -14.56
C ALA A 37 21.99 33.95 -13.13
N PRO A 38 21.25 34.37 -12.09
CA PRO A 38 21.60 34.00 -10.72
C PRO A 38 21.48 32.48 -10.58
N GLU A 39 22.42 31.87 -9.86
CA GLU A 39 22.28 30.49 -9.41
C GLU A 39 21.10 30.43 -8.43
N SER A 40 19.96 29.93 -8.92
CA SER A 40 18.76 29.76 -8.10
C SER A 40 18.95 28.55 -7.20
N THR A 41 19.49 28.77 -6.00
CA THR A 41 19.47 27.77 -4.91
C THR A 41 18.05 27.65 -4.34
N ALA A 42 17.10 27.31 -5.21
CA ALA A 42 15.74 26.95 -4.88
C ALA A 42 15.65 25.42 -4.78
N VAL A 43 16.21 24.87 -3.70
CA VAL A 43 15.67 23.61 -3.18
C VAL A 43 14.28 23.96 -2.67
N SER A 44 13.27 23.70 -3.49
CA SER A 44 11.88 23.82 -3.05
C SER A 44 11.66 22.72 -2.01
N SER A 45 11.38 23.11 -0.77
CA SER A 45 10.98 22.17 0.27
C SER A 45 9.58 21.66 -0.06
N ALA A 46 9.49 20.56 -0.80
CA ALA A 46 8.25 19.82 -1.05
C ALA A 46 7.83 18.96 0.16
N HIS A 47 8.15 19.41 1.38
CA HIS A 47 7.62 18.86 2.62
C HIS A 47 6.37 19.66 2.99
N SER A 48 5.38 18.97 3.59
CA SER A 48 4.04 19.48 3.91
C SER A 48 3.27 20.07 2.72
N GLN A 49 2.80 19.21 1.82
CA GLN A 49 1.34 19.18 1.63
C GLN A 49 0.77 18.32 2.76
N THR A 50 0.58 18.94 3.93
CA THR A 50 -0.17 18.34 5.04
C THR A 50 -1.64 18.61 4.80
N ASP A 51 -2.45 17.56 4.90
CA ASP A 51 -3.89 17.61 4.95
C ASP A 51 -4.41 18.81 5.76
N SER A 52 -5.27 19.60 5.13
CA SER A 52 -5.80 20.84 5.68
C SER A 52 -7.32 20.81 5.53
N PRO A 53 -8.10 20.83 6.64
CA PRO A 53 -9.56 20.91 6.56
C PRO A 53 -9.96 22.16 5.78
N LEU A 54 -11.02 22.04 4.98
CA LEU A 54 -11.27 22.88 3.80
C LEU A 54 -10.92 24.36 3.98
N ASN A 55 -9.98 24.83 3.16
CA ASN A 55 -9.93 26.24 2.83
C ASN A 55 -11.09 26.55 1.86
N ILE A 56 -12.25 26.92 2.40
CA ILE A 56 -13.45 27.24 1.61
C ILE A 56 -13.20 28.45 0.66
N GLU A 57 -12.20 29.30 0.93
CA GLU A 57 -11.74 30.33 -0.03
C GLU A 57 -11.21 29.74 -1.35
N GLU A 58 -10.73 28.49 -1.33
CA GLU A 58 -10.15 27.78 -2.48
C GLU A 58 -11.18 26.95 -3.27
N LEU A 59 -12.29 26.55 -2.63
CA LEU A 59 -13.48 26.05 -3.33
C LEU A 59 -14.11 27.14 -4.20
N ASN A 60 -14.20 28.37 -3.68
CA ASN A 60 -14.76 29.56 -4.34
C ASN A 60 -13.90 30.14 -5.50
N SER A 61 -12.95 29.38 -6.04
CA SER A 61 -11.94 29.87 -7.00
C SER A 61 -12.00 29.25 -8.40
N SER A 62 -12.70 28.13 -8.58
CA SER A 62 -12.90 27.45 -9.88
C SER A 62 -14.00 28.10 -10.71
N ALA A 63 -13.87 28.02 -12.04
CA ALA A 63 -14.81 28.59 -13.02
C ALA A 63 -15.80 27.56 -13.61
N SER A 64 -16.17 26.56 -12.82
CA SER A 64 -17.23 25.58 -13.09
C SER A 64 -18.58 26.08 -12.55
N GLU A 65 -19.70 25.52 -13.04
CA GLU A 65 -21.04 25.81 -12.47
C GLU A 65 -21.32 24.99 -11.19
N THR A 66 -20.50 23.96 -10.94
CA THR A 66 -20.60 23.02 -9.80
C THR A 66 -19.21 22.57 -9.32
N VAL A 67 -19.15 21.93 -8.14
CA VAL A 67 -17.94 21.33 -7.54
C VAL A 67 -18.32 20.05 -6.77
N GLU A 68 -17.52 19.00 -6.94
CA GLU A 68 -17.61 17.76 -6.16
C GLU A 68 -17.01 17.89 -4.75
N ILE A 69 -17.77 17.44 -3.75
CA ILE A 69 -17.33 17.36 -2.36
C ILE A 69 -17.72 16.02 -1.72
N VAL A 70 -16.80 15.43 -0.97
CA VAL A 70 -17.04 14.26 -0.13
C VAL A 70 -17.38 14.77 1.26
N VAL A 71 -18.56 14.40 1.75
CA VAL A 71 -19.00 14.63 3.13
C VAL A 71 -18.69 13.36 3.92
N ARG A 72 -17.85 13.44 4.95
CA ARG A 72 -17.52 12.33 5.87
C ARG A 72 -18.33 12.44 7.15
N LEU A 73 -18.80 11.32 7.67
CA LEU A 73 -19.69 11.25 8.83
C LEU A 73 -19.05 10.52 10.02
N GLU A 74 -19.67 10.63 11.20
CA GLU A 74 -19.24 9.99 12.46
C GLU A 74 -18.94 8.51 12.24
N GLU A 75 -17.71 8.07 12.48
CA GLU A 75 -17.26 6.70 12.20
C GLU A 75 -17.60 5.71 13.33
N VAL A 76 -17.63 4.41 13.00
CA VAL A 76 -17.97 3.34 13.94
C VAL A 76 -16.74 2.49 14.30
N THR A 77 -16.54 2.23 15.60
CA THR A 77 -15.45 1.34 16.05
C THR A 77 -15.82 -0.13 15.83
N ILE A 78 -15.09 -0.81 14.95
CA ILE A 78 -15.20 -2.25 14.74
C ILE A 78 -14.64 -3.00 15.97
N PRO A 79 -15.34 -4.01 16.54
CA PRO A 79 -14.80 -4.77 17.67
C PRO A 79 -13.68 -5.74 17.24
N GLU A 80 -12.56 -5.78 17.98
CA GLU A 80 -11.40 -6.70 17.78
C GLU A 80 -11.77 -8.20 17.63
N ALA A 81 -12.99 -8.60 18.04
CA ALA A 81 -13.48 -9.98 18.01
C ALA A 81 -14.60 -10.23 16.99
N ALA A 82 -14.86 -9.30 16.08
CA ALA A 82 -15.76 -9.48 14.95
C ALA A 82 -15.26 -10.58 14.00
N SER A 83 -16.17 -11.21 13.24
CA SER A 83 -15.79 -11.85 11.98
C SER A 83 -15.75 -10.81 10.86
N ASP A 84 -15.05 -11.13 9.79
CA ASP A 84 -14.83 -10.24 8.64
C ASP A 84 -16.18 -9.73 8.07
N ALA A 85 -17.15 -10.64 7.93
CA ALA A 85 -18.51 -10.32 7.52
C ALA A 85 -19.37 -9.59 8.58
N ASP A 86 -19.04 -9.71 9.88
CA ASP A 86 -19.67 -8.87 10.91
C ASP A 86 -19.14 -7.42 10.84
N ALA A 87 -17.90 -7.21 10.40
CA ALA A 87 -17.29 -5.89 10.19
C ALA A 87 -17.91 -5.18 8.98
N GLU A 88 -17.93 -5.85 7.81
CA GLU A 88 -18.63 -5.39 6.59
C GLU A 88 -20.08 -4.96 6.88
N GLN A 89 -20.86 -5.82 7.55
CA GLN A 89 -22.26 -5.55 7.88
C GLN A 89 -22.41 -4.41 8.90
N LEU A 90 -21.49 -4.27 9.87
CA LEU A 90 -21.53 -3.21 10.88
C LEU A 90 -21.21 -1.83 10.27
N LEU A 91 -20.24 -1.76 9.34
CA LEU A 91 -19.96 -0.55 8.56
C LEU A 91 -21.18 -0.18 7.70
N THR A 92 -21.74 -1.17 6.99
CA THR A 92 -22.91 -1.00 6.13
C THR A 92 -24.14 -0.51 6.91
N ASP A 93 -24.49 -1.16 8.02
CA ASP A 93 -25.64 -0.78 8.86
C ASP A 93 -25.48 0.63 9.44
N HIS A 94 -24.26 0.98 9.88
CA HIS A 94 -23.95 2.29 10.46
C HIS A 94 -23.97 3.41 9.42
N ALA A 95 -23.43 3.18 8.23
CA ALA A 95 -23.52 4.11 7.11
C ALA A 95 -24.98 4.39 6.73
N ASN A 96 -25.80 3.34 6.61
CA ASN A 96 -27.24 3.45 6.33
C ASN A 96 -28.02 4.21 7.43
N GLU A 97 -27.65 4.11 8.71
CA GLU A 97 -28.30 4.89 9.79
C GLU A 97 -27.81 6.35 9.84
N THR A 98 -26.53 6.62 9.53
CA THR A 98 -25.92 7.94 9.75
C THR A 98 -25.95 8.87 8.53
N GLN A 99 -26.05 8.37 7.30
CA GLN A 99 -26.09 9.20 6.07
C GLN A 99 -27.46 9.83 5.80
N ASP A 100 -28.54 9.26 6.35
CA ASP A 100 -29.94 9.72 6.25
C ASP A 100 -30.14 11.27 6.36
N PRO A 101 -29.46 12.01 7.28
CA PRO A 101 -29.56 13.47 7.39
C PRO A 101 -28.89 14.24 6.24
N VAL A 102 -27.80 13.72 5.66
CA VAL A 102 -27.12 14.31 4.49
C VAL A 102 -27.95 14.06 3.23
N LEU A 103 -28.55 12.88 3.11
CA LEU A 103 -29.48 12.54 2.03
C LEU A 103 -30.77 13.40 2.09
N GLU A 104 -31.36 13.62 3.28
CA GLU A 104 -32.49 14.57 3.44
C GLU A 104 -32.07 16.01 3.13
N TYR A 105 -30.86 16.43 3.52
CA TYR A 105 -30.34 17.76 3.18
C TYR A 105 -30.21 17.95 1.66
N ALA A 106 -29.56 17.01 0.96
CA ALA A 106 -29.38 17.07 -0.50
C ALA A 106 -30.74 17.05 -1.23
N ALA A 107 -31.63 16.12 -0.87
CA ALA A 107 -32.96 15.99 -1.46
C ALA A 107 -33.87 17.23 -1.25
N THR A 108 -33.54 18.13 -0.32
CA THR A 108 -34.31 19.35 -0.03
C THR A 108 -33.60 20.65 -0.40
N THR A 109 -32.32 20.63 -0.81
CA THR A 109 -31.49 21.82 -1.05
C THR A 109 -31.22 22.05 -2.55
N PRO A 110 -31.80 23.08 -3.20
CA PRO A 110 -31.64 23.29 -4.63
C PRO A 110 -30.22 23.74 -5.02
N GLY A 111 -29.49 22.90 -5.73
CA GLY A 111 -28.05 23.09 -6.01
C GLY A 111 -27.15 22.07 -5.32
N VAL A 112 -27.73 20.97 -4.82
CA VAL A 112 -27.03 19.78 -4.33
C VAL A 112 -27.65 18.57 -5.01
N SER A 113 -26.82 17.64 -5.48
CA SER A 113 -27.22 16.26 -5.78
C SER A 113 -26.32 15.29 -5.01
N VAL A 114 -26.81 14.07 -4.84
CA VAL A 114 -26.01 12.93 -4.38
C VAL A 114 -25.56 12.20 -5.62
N GLU A 115 -24.26 11.98 -5.75
CA GLU A 115 -23.70 11.16 -6.83
C GLU A 115 -23.48 9.73 -6.35
N THR A 116 -22.83 9.54 -5.19
CA THR A 116 -22.48 8.21 -4.67
C THR A 116 -22.45 8.18 -3.13
N GLU A 117 -22.86 7.05 -2.55
CA GLU A 117 -22.87 6.76 -1.11
C GLU A 117 -21.82 5.66 -0.83
N PHE A 118 -20.99 5.82 0.21
CA PHE A 118 -19.90 4.92 0.57
C PHE A 118 -20.07 4.41 2.01
N TRP A 119 -20.03 3.10 2.19
CA TRP A 119 -20.15 2.43 3.48
C TRP A 119 -18.80 2.21 4.18
N LEU A 120 -17.73 1.97 3.43
CA LEU A 120 -16.39 1.64 3.94
C LEU A 120 -15.70 2.84 4.61
N THR A 121 -16.12 4.05 4.29
CA THR A 121 -15.54 5.32 4.76
C THR A 121 -16.61 6.29 5.30
N ASN A 122 -17.80 5.75 5.60
CA ASN A 122 -19.03 6.47 5.97
C ASN A 122 -19.16 7.87 5.34
N ALA A 123 -19.40 7.91 4.02
CA ALA A 123 -19.34 9.15 3.25
C ALA A 123 -20.39 9.26 2.15
N VAL A 124 -20.68 10.50 1.76
CA VAL A 124 -21.53 10.82 0.60
C VAL A 124 -20.79 11.79 -0.31
N LEU A 125 -20.65 11.45 -1.60
CA LEU A 125 -20.20 12.37 -2.64
C LEU A 125 -21.39 13.21 -3.14
N LEU A 126 -21.23 14.53 -3.12
CA LEU A 126 -22.21 15.49 -3.60
C LEU A 126 -21.65 16.34 -4.74
N GLU A 127 -22.39 16.52 -5.84
CA GLU A 127 -22.21 17.66 -6.73
C GLU A 127 -22.92 18.89 -6.13
N VAL A 128 -22.22 20.01 -6.02
CA VAL A 128 -22.72 21.25 -5.40
C VAL A 128 -22.53 22.48 -6.30
N ASP A 129 -23.57 23.29 -6.45
CA ASP A 129 -23.52 24.65 -7.01
C ASP A 129 -23.17 25.67 -5.89
N PRO A 130 -21.93 26.20 -5.84
CA PRO A 130 -21.50 27.12 -4.78
C PRO A 130 -22.09 28.54 -4.89
N ASP A 131 -22.74 28.88 -6.01
CA ASP A 131 -23.52 30.13 -6.13
C ASP A 131 -24.91 30.00 -5.45
N ARG A 132 -25.28 28.79 -4.96
CA ARG A 132 -26.58 28.50 -4.32
C ARG A 132 -26.53 28.06 -2.85
N ILE A 133 -25.43 27.48 -2.37
CA ILE A 133 -25.26 27.11 -0.97
C ILE A 133 -24.01 27.74 -0.36
N GLU A 134 -24.08 28.09 0.92
CA GLU A 134 -22.89 28.33 1.75
C GLU A 134 -22.41 26.93 2.22
N LEU A 135 -21.18 26.53 1.91
CA LEU A 135 -20.69 25.17 2.15
C LEU A 135 -20.62 24.82 3.65
N GLU A 136 -20.39 25.81 4.49
CA GLU A 136 -20.45 25.76 5.96
C GLU A 136 -21.82 25.30 6.51
N ALA A 137 -22.87 25.27 5.68
CA ALA A 137 -24.15 24.69 6.04
C ALA A 137 -24.11 23.15 6.13
N LEU A 138 -23.21 22.49 5.41
CA LEU A 138 -23.03 21.03 5.46
C LEU A 138 -22.35 20.58 6.77
N GLU A 139 -21.37 21.35 7.26
CA GLU A 139 -20.77 21.18 8.60
C GLU A 139 -21.79 21.31 9.75
N SER A 140 -23.01 21.79 9.47
CA SER A 140 -24.11 21.92 10.42
C SER A 140 -25.17 20.81 10.29
N VAL A 141 -24.99 19.85 9.38
CA VAL A 141 -25.85 18.65 9.24
C VAL A 141 -25.47 17.63 10.31
N THR A 142 -26.45 16.88 10.82
CA THR A 142 -26.24 15.84 11.84
C THR A 142 -25.27 14.78 11.33
N ALA A 143 -24.39 14.30 12.23
CA ALA A 143 -23.36 13.28 11.98
C ALA A 143 -22.23 13.68 11.00
N VAL A 144 -22.24 14.85 10.37
CA VAL A 144 -21.08 15.31 9.56
C VAL A 144 -19.90 15.69 10.45
N GLU A 145 -18.73 15.10 10.20
CA GLU A 145 -17.48 15.43 10.91
C GLU A 145 -16.55 16.33 10.08
N THR A 146 -16.42 16.05 8.79
CA THR A 146 -15.59 16.83 7.87
C THR A 146 -16.12 16.76 6.44
N VAL A 147 -15.69 17.72 5.63
CA VAL A 147 -15.99 17.78 4.20
C VAL A 147 -14.66 18.01 3.48
N HIS A 148 -14.45 17.40 2.32
CA HIS A 148 -13.28 17.64 1.47
C HIS A 148 -13.63 17.62 -0.01
N ARG A 149 -12.71 18.02 -0.90
CA ARG A 149 -12.86 17.78 -2.34
C ARG A 149 -12.76 16.28 -2.63
N ASN A 150 -13.45 15.80 -3.68
CA ASN A 150 -12.99 14.61 -4.39
C ASN A 150 -11.62 14.94 -5.00
N PHE A 151 -10.58 14.19 -4.67
CA PHE A 151 -9.20 14.50 -5.06
C PHE A 151 -8.61 13.41 -5.96
N GLU A 152 -7.59 13.77 -6.74
CA GLU A 152 -6.93 12.86 -7.67
C GLU A 152 -5.82 12.05 -6.97
N LEU A 153 -5.75 10.75 -7.27
CA LEU A 153 -4.62 9.87 -6.98
C LEU A 153 -3.98 9.43 -8.31
N THR A 154 -2.70 9.05 -8.29
CA THR A 154 -1.94 8.74 -9.50
C THR A 154 -1.16 7.44 -9.39
N ILE A 155 -0.61 6.97 -10.51
CA ILE A 155 0.49 6.01 -10.52
C ILE A 155 1.77 6.72 -10.00
N PRO A 156 2.50 6.14 -9.02
CA PRO A 156 3.84 6.57 -8.66
C PRO A 156 4.80 6.52 -9.87
N GLU A 157 5.22 7.68 -10.37
CA GLU A 157 6.07 7.76 -11.57
C GLU A 157 7.57 7.67 -11.21
N PRO A 158 8.32 6.65 -11.69
CA PRO A 158 9.75 6.50 -11.40
C PRO A 158 10.56 7.66 -12.00
N GLN A 159 11.07 8.54 -11.12
CA GLN A 159 11.84 9.74 -11.47
C GLN A 159 12.92 9.45 -12.52
N THR A 160 12.66 9.83 -13.77
CA THR A 160 13.21 9.15 -14.95
C THR A 160 14.65 9.54 -15.30
N THR A 161 15.59 9.21 -14.43
CA THR A 161 17.04 9.22 -14.75
C THR A 161 17.50 7.84 -15.23
N ILE A 162 16.71 7.23 -16.12
CA ILE A 162 17.20 6.15 -16.98
C ILE A 162 18.34 6.75 -17.81
N GLN A 163 19.59 6.35 -17.55
CA GLN A 163 20.66 6.68 -18.48
C GLN A 163 20.34 5.99 -19.81
N THR A 164 20.21 6.78 -20.88
CA THR A 164 19.91 6.29 -22.22
C THR A 164 21.06 5.42 -22.74
N GLY A 165 21.00 4.12 -22.44
CA GLY A 165 22.08 3.17 -22.69
C GLY A 165 21.67 1.71 -22.52
N GLU A 166 20.76 1.39 -21.59
CA GLU A 166 20.39 0.01 -21.28
C GLU A 166 18.92 -0.30 -21.59
N THR A 167 18.58 -0.29 -22.88
CA THR A 167 17.48 -1.13 -23.39
C THR A 167 17.91 -2.59 -23.30
N SER A 168 17.86 -3.16 -22.09
CA SER A 168 18.09 -4.59 -21.89
C SER A 168 16.92 -5.36 -22.47
N SER A 169 17.05 -5.78 -23.73
CA SER A 169 16.26 -6.88 -24.27
C SER A 169 16.74 -8.15 -23.58
N ALA A 170 16.17 -8.42 -22.39
CA ALA A 170 16.38 -9.66 -21.67
C ALA A 170 15.96 -10.82 -22.59
N ALA A 171 16.94 -11.59 -23.05
CA ALA A 171 16.69 -12.71 -23.94
C ALA A 171 16.11 -13.87 -23.12
N ILE A 172 14.79 -14.08 -23.24
CA ILE A 172 14.05 -15.20 -22.64
C ILE A 172 14.85 -16.49 -22.84
N GLY A 173 15.22 -17.15 -21.74
CA GLY A 173 16.06 -18.33 -21.77
C GLY A 173 15.31 -19.55 -22.28
N THR A 174 16.01 -20.45 -22.97
CA THR A 174 15.40 -21.61 -23.62
C THR A 174 15.39 -22.87 -22.74
N GLU A 175 15.50 -22.73 -21.42
CA GLU A 175 15.46 -23.85 -20.47
C GLU A 175 14.05 -23.97 -19.88
N PRO A 176 13.49 -25.18 -19.73
CA PRO A 176 12.19 -25.36 -19.09
C PRO A 176 12.25 -25.02 -17.60
N HIS A 177 11.18 -24.41 -17.08
CA HIS A 177 11.08 -23.93 -15.69
C HIS A 177 12.05 -22.77 -15.37
N GLN A 178 11.94 -21.66 -16.09
CA GLN A 178 12.49 -20.37 -15.64
C GLN A 178 11.38 -19.47 -15.12
N SER A 179 11.63 -18.81 -13.99
CA SER A 179 10.83 -17.69 -13.49
C SER A 179 11.55 -16.36 -13.74
N THR A 180 10.85 -15.23 -13.60
CA THR A 180 11.52 -13.92 -13.53
C THR A 180 12.39 -13.81 -12.27
N ALA A 181 13.43 -12.98 -12.33
CA ALA A 181 14.36 -12.81 -11.21
C ALA A 181 13.69 -12.28 -9.92
N GLY A 182 12.52 -11.61 -10.03
CA GLY A 182 11.75 -11.17 -8.87
C GLY A 182 11.14 -12.34 -8.08
N ILE A 183 10.54 -13.31 -8.78
CA ILE A 183 10.01 -14.55 -8.19
C ILE A 183 11.12 -15.34 -7.46
N GLU A 184 12.29 -15.45 -8.08
CA GLU A 184 13.45 -16.14 -7.50
C GLU A 184 14.01 -15.39 -6.28
N LEU A 185 14.08 -14.05 -6.33
CA LEU A 185 14.54 -13.20 -5.21
C LEU A 185 13.65 -13.33 -3.97
N LEU A 186 12.35 -13.55 -4.17
CA LEU A 186 11.35 -13.76 -3.13
C LEU A 186 11.29 -15.20 -2.63
N ASN A 187 12.04 -16.14 -3.22
CA ASN A 187 12.02 -17.56 -2.86
C ASN A 187 10.64 -18.22 -3.04
N ALA A 188 9.78 -17.64 -3.88
CA ALA A 188 8.41 -18.12 -4.11
C ALA A 188 8.31 -19.55 -4.70
N PRO A 189 9.21 -20.01 -5.59
CA PRO A 189 9.19 -21.40 -6.05
C PRO A 189 9.37 -22.44 -4.93
N ALA A 190 10.02 -22.07 -3.83
CA ALA A 190 10.14 -22.94 -2.67
C ALA A 190 8.85 -23.05 -1.84
N VAL A 191 7.86 -22.17 -2.05
CA VAL A 191 6.49 -22.37 -1.56
C VAL A 191 5.77 -23.36 -2.47
N TRP A 192 5.80 -23.12 -3.80
CA TRP A 192 5.16 -24.00 -4.80
C TRP A 192 5.60 -25.47 -4.65
N ASP A 193 6.91 -25.73 -4.50
CA ASP A 193 7.48 -27.08 -4.39
C ASP A 193 7.26 -27.74 -3.01
N ALA A 194 7.02 -26.96 -1.95
CA ALA A 194 6.95 -27.48 -0.57
C ALA A 194 5.53 -27.64 -0.03
N TYR A 195 4.60 -26.81 -0.52
CA TYR A 195 3.19 -26.79 -0.10
C TYR A 195 2.23 -27.20 -1.22
N GLU A 196 2.72 -27.45 -2.43
CA GLU A 196 1.94 -27.89 -3.61
C GLU A 196 0.80 -26.92 -4.02
N THR A 197 0.92 -25.62 -3.68
CA THR A 197 0.00 -24.52 -4.04
C THR A 197 0.68 -23.42 -4.86
N ARG A 198 -0.09 -22.72 -5.69
CA ARG A 198 0.30 -21.53 -6.46
C ARG A 198 -0.57 -20.31 -6.18
N GLY A 199 -1.28 -20.31 -5.05
CA GLY A 199 -2.24 -19.26 -4.66
C GLY A 199 -3.70 -19.72 -4.70
N ASP A 200 -3.92 -21.01 -4.99
CA ASP A 200 -5.22 -21.64 -5.15
C ASP A 200 -6.23 -21.25 -4.05
N GLY A 201 -7.39 -20.74 -4.46
CA GLY A 201 -8.51 -20.46 -3.56
C GLY A 201 -8.36 -19.22 -2.67
N VAL A 202 -7.46 -18.31 -3.01
CA VAL A 202 -7.31 -16.95 -2.45
C VAL A 202 -7.70 -15.91 -3.49
N ARG A 203 -8.40 -14.85 -3.09
CA ARG A 203 -8.75 -13.73 -3.98
C ARG A 203 -7.78 -12.57 -3.85
N VAL A 204 -7.33 -12.04 -4.98
CA VAL A 204 -6.45 -10.86 -5.02
C VAL A 204 -7.04 -9.79 -5.93
N ALA A 205 -7.50 -8.69 -5.34
CA ALA A 205 -7.99 -7.53 -6.06
C ALA A 205 -6.84 -6.59 -6.43
N VAL A 206 -6.65 -6.35 -7.72
CA VAL A 206 -5.78 -5.28 -8.24
C VAL A 206 -6.64 -4.08 -8.59
N LEU A 207 -6.47 -2.98 -7.86
CA LEU A 207 -7.17 -1.72 -8.14
C LEU A 207 -6.20 -0.77 -8.86
N ASP A 208 -6.39 -0.60 -10.16
CA ASP A 208 -5.41 0.05 -11.06
C ASP A 208 -6.09 0.60 -12.33
N THR A 209 -5.37 0.65 -13.45
CA THR A 209 -5.75 1.22 -14.75
C THR A 209 -6.61 0.30 -15.64
N GLY A 210 -6.94 -0.90 -15.17
CA GLY A 210 -7.65 -1.94 -15.93
C GLY A 210 -6.74 -3.07 -16.41
N ILE A 211 -7.30 -4.06 -17.11
CA ILE A 211 -6.59 -5.29 -17.50
C ILE A 211 -6.94 -5.79 -18.90
N ASP A 212 -5.92 -6.22 -19.66
CA ASP A 212 -6.12 -7.07 -20.85
C ASP A 212 -6.37 -8.53 -20.44
N ALA A 213 -7.63 -8.86 -20.12
CA ALA A 213 -8.06 -10.23 -19.85
C ALA A 213 -8.02 -11.18 -21.08
N THR A 214 -7.49 -10.72 -22.23
CA THR A 214 -7.19 -11.58 -23.40
C THR A 214 -5.69 -11.89 -23.54
N HIS A 215 -4.86 -11.38 -22.63
CA HIS A 215 -3.44 -11.66 -22.57
C HIS A 215 -3.19 -13.15 -22.26
N PRO A 216 -2.30 -13.87 -22.98
CA PRO A 216 -2.15 -15.32 -22.87
C PRO A 216 -1.54 -15.82 -21.56
N ASP A 217 -1.09 -14.92 -20.68
CA ASP A 217 -0.63 -15.21 -19.32
C ASP A 217 -1.56 -14.67 -18.22
N ILE A 218 -2.72 -14.08 -18.56
CA ILE A 218 -3.72 -13.63 -17.58
C ILE A 218 -4.93 -14.56 -17.62
N ASP A 219 -5.29 -15.14 -16.47
CA ASP A 219 -6.61 -15.74 -16.23
C ASP A 219 -7.33 -14.85 -15.21
N LEU A 220 -8.29 -14.04 -15.68
CA LEU A 220 -9.08 -13.16 -14.83
C LEU A 220 -10.31 -13.93 -14.33
N TYR A 221 -10.56 -13.91 -13.02
CA TYR A 221 -11.66 -14.63 -12.40
C TYR A 221 -13.02 -14.25 -13.01
N THR A 222 -13.96 -15.20 -13.05
CA THR A 222 -15.38 -14.89 -13.25
C THR A 222 -16.31 -16.02 -12.81
N ALA A 223 -17.45 -15.63 -12.24
CA ALA A 223 -18.56 -16.53 -11.92
C ALA A 223 -19.32 -17.06 -13.16
N ASP A 224 -19.23 -16.40 -14.32
CA ASP A 224 -19.80 -16.90 -15.59
C ASP A 224 -18.88 -16.58 -16.78
N SER A 225 -18.03 -17.55 -17.13
CA SER A 225 -17.16 -17.54 -18.32
C SER A 225 -17.87 -17.41 -19.68
N SER A 226 -19.20 -17.30 -19.72
CA SER A 226 -19.98 -16.98 -20.92
C SER A 226 -20.46 -15.53 -20.99
N ASP A 227 -20.31 -14.74 -19.92
CA ASP A 227 -20.62 -13.32 -19.89
C ASP A 227 -19.34 -12.47 -20.13
N PRO A 228 -19.30 -11.61 -21.17
CA PRO A 228 -18.12 -10.81 -21.49
C PRO A 228 -17.81 -9.71 -20.46
N THR A 229 -18.68 -9.46 -19.49
CA THR A 229 -18.44 -8.49 -18.41
C THR A 229 -17.58 -9.03 -17.27
N TYR A 230 -17.21 -10.33 -17.30
CA TYR A 230 -16.45 -11.01 -16.23
C TYR A 230 -17.06 -10.78 -14.83
N PRO A 231 -18.36 -11.12 -14.62
CA PRO A 231 -19.00 -10.96 -13.32
C PRO A 231 -18.21 -11.69 -12.22
N GLY A 232 -18.00 -11.04 -11.09
CA GLY A 232 -17.15 -11.51 -9.99
C GLY A 232 -15.70 -11.03 -10.03
N GLY A 233 -15.09 -10.89 -11.22
CA GLY A 233 -13.66 -10.55 -11.34
C GLY A 233 -13.35 -9.22 -12.00
N TRP A 234 -14.35 -8.52 -12.53
CA TRP A 234 -14.19 -7.20 -13.15
C TRP A 234 -15.17 -6.16 -12.62
N ALA A 235 -14.62 -4.98 -12.34
CA ALA A 235 -15.37 -3.75 -12.25
C ALA A 235 -14.59 -2.60 -12.90
N ALA A 236 -15.31 -1.57 -13.31
CA ALA A 236 -14.74 -0.28 -13.67
C ALA A 236 -15.63 0.79 -13.03
N PHE A 237 -15.01 1.83 -12.50
CA PHE A 237 -15.68 2.94 -11.83
C PHE A 237 -15.34 4.24 -12.56
N ASP A 238 -16.25 5.21 -12.54
CA ASP A 238 -16.00 6.55 -13.08
C ASP A 238 -15.46 7.52 -12.00
N GLU A 239 -15.26 8.80 -12.37
CA GLU A 239 -14.68 9.81 -11.47
C GLU A 239 -15.54 10.13 -10.24
N THR A 240 -16.85 9.83 -10.29
CA THR A 240 -17.77 9.90 -9.15
C THR A 240 -17.78 8.64 -8.28
N GLY A 241 -17.23 7.52 -8.76
CA GLY A 241 -17.28 6.22 -8.08
C GLY A 241 -18.45 5.34 -8.51
N ASP A 242 -19.22 5.74 -9.52
CA ASP A 242 -20.36 4.98 -10.02
C ASP A 242 -19.85 3.78 -10.87
N ARG A 243 -20.47 2.60 -10.72
CA ARG A 243 -20.01 1.38 -11.43
C ARG A 243 -20.43 1.44 -12.90
N VAL A 244 -19.47 1.36 -13.82
CA VAL A 244 -19.70 1.49 -15.26
C VAL A 244 -20.47 0.28 -15.81
N ASP A 245 -21.79 0.46 -15.90
CA ASP A 245 -22.79 -0.55 -16.20
C ASP A 245 -22.52 -1.25 -17.56
N GLY A 246 -22.34 -2.58 -17.53
CA GLY A 246 -22.03 -3.38 -18.72
C GLY A 246 -20.60 -3.25 -19.26
N SER A 247 -19.66 -2.70 -18.48
CA SER A 247 -18.23 -2.71 -18.80
C SER A 247 -17.67 -4.13 -18.98
N THR A 248 -16.67 -4.27 -19.85
CA THR A 248 -15.92 -5.52 -20.12
C THR A 248 -14.43 -5.24 -19.92
N PRO A 249 -13.60 -6.19 -19.47
CA PRO A 249 -12.18 -5.93 -19.21
C PRO A 249 -11.43 -5.22 -20.35
N TYR A 250 -10.80 -4.10 -20.01
CA TYR A 250 -9.78 -3.42 -20.81
C TYR A 250 -8.77 -2.75 -19.86
N ASP A 251 -7.55 -2.54 -20.32
CA ASP A 251 -6.58 -1.65 -19.67
C ASP A 251 -6.65 -0.29 -20.37
N SER A 252 -6.84 0.78 -19.61
CA SER A 252 -6.85 2.15 -20.13
C SER A 252 -5.46 2.64 -20.53
N GLY A 253 -4.40 2.04 -19.98
CA GLY A 253 -3.01 2.36 -20.27
C GLY A 253 -2.16 1.12 -20.56
N VAL A 254 -1.58 0.56 -19.50
CA VAL A 254 -0.59 -0.54 -19.54
C VAL A 254 -0.26 -1.10 -18.15
N HIS A 255 -0.50 -0.29 -17.10
CA HIS A 255 0.05 -0.49 -15.77
C HIS A 255 -0.70 -1.60 -15.02
N GLY A 256 -2.03 -1.61 -15.08
CA GLY A 256 -2.87 -2.60 -14.40
C GLY A 256 -2.67 -4.01 -14.93
N THR A 257 -2.47 -4.18 -16.25
CA THR A 257 -2.07 -5.47 -16.83
C THR A 257 -0.69 -5.93 -16.34
N HIS A 258 0.26 -5.00 -16.20
CA HIS A 258 1.63 -5.31 -15.75
C HIS A 258 1.69 -5.69 -14.27
N VAL A 259 0.97 -4.94 -13.44
CA VAL A 259 0.77 -5.22 -12.00
C VAL A 259 0.09 -6.58 -11.83
N SER A 260 -1.04 -6.82 -12.51
CA SER A 260 -1.79 -8.07 -12.45
C SER A 260 -0.96 -9.27 -12.91
N GLY A 261 -0.19 -9.13 -14.00
CA GLY A 261 0.72 -10.18 -14.47
C GLY A 261 1.90 -10.45 -13.51
N THR A 262 2.23 -9.52 -12.62
CA THR A 262 3.25 -9.71 -11.57
C THR A 262 2.68 -10.43 -10.34
N VAL A 263 1.37 -10.24 -10.06
CA VAL A 263 0.65 -11.08 -9.09
C VAL A 263 0.49 -12.50 -9.64
N ALA A 264 -0.27 -12.63 -10.73
CA ALA A 264 -0.90 -13.89 -11.15
C ALA A 264 -0.55 -14.33 -12.58
N GLY A 265 0.39 -13.66 -13.26
CA GLY A 265 0.72 -14.01 -14.63
C GLY A 265 1.34 -15.41 -14.77
N GLY A 266 0.94 -16.15 -15.81
CA GLY A 266 1.40 -17.52 -16.07
C GLY A 266 2.83 -17.65 -16.62
N GLY A 267 3.04 -18.66 -17.48
CA GLY A 267 4.31 -18.98 -18.15
C GLY A 267 4.21 -19.26 -19.66
N ALA A 268 3.17 -18.79 -20.35
CA ALA A 268 2.92 -18.92 -21.78
C ALA A 268 4.01 -18.25 -22.64
N SER A 269 4.69 -17.24 -22.11
CA SER A 269 5.93 -16.69 -22.69
C SER A 269 7.09 -17.71 -22.80
N GLY A 270 7.04 -18.80 -22.02
CA GLY A 270 8.15 -19.70 -21.74
C GLY A 270 8.86 -19.42 -20.40
N THR A 271 8.56 -18.28 -19.76
CA THR A 271 9.05 -17.88 -18.44
C THR A 271 7.87 -17.50 -17.55
N GLN A 272 7.85 -18.00 -16.32
CA GLN A 272 6.83 -17.71 -15.31
C GLN A 272 6.98 -16.27 -14.82
N ILE A 273 5.94 -15.44 -14.94
CA ILE A 273 5.99 -13.99 -14.63
C ILE A 273 5.31 -13.58 -13.31
N GLY A 274 4.27 -14.28 -12.88
CA GLY A 274 3.54 -14.03 -11.63
C GLY A 274 4.05 -14.85 -10.45
N VAL A 275 3.94 -14.28 -9.24
CA VAL A 275 4.33 -14.92 -7.96
C VAL A 275 3.30 -15.99 -7.52
N ALA A 276 2.02 -15.74 -7.72
CA ALA A 276 0.91 -16.61 -7.34
C ALA A 276 -0.03 -16.81 -8.55
N PRO A 277 0.34 -17.63 -9.55
CA PRO A 277 -0.38 -17.70 -10.82
C PRO A 277 -1.76 -18.37 -10.77
N ASP A 278 -2.08 -19.11 -9.70
CA ASP A 278 -3.32 -19.89 -9.63
C ASP A 278 -4.33 -19.27 -8.61
N VAL A 279 -4.22 -17.96 -8.31
CA VAL A 279 -5.18 -17.17 -7.50
C VAL A 279 -6.47 -16.86 -8.26
N GLU A 280 -7.54 -16.56 -7.51
CA GLU A 280 -8.72 -15.88 -8.07
C GLU A 280 -8.41 -14.38 -8.23
N LEU A 281 -7.76 -14.03 -9.36
CA LEU A 281 -7.41 -12.65 -9.69
C LEU A 281 -8.67 -11.82 -10.00
N LEU A 282 -8.88 -10.74 -9.25
CA LEU A 282 -9.90 -9.73 -9.50
C LEU A 282 -9.22 -8.43 -9.97
N HIS A 283 -9.87 -7.64 -10.83
CA HIS A 283 -9.35 -6.34 -11.25
C HIS A 283 -10.44 -5.27 -11.27
N GLY A 284 -10.18 -4.16 -10.55
CA GLY A 284 -11.01 -2.96 -10.54
C GLY A 284 -10.29 -1.82 -11.27
N LEU A 285 -10.88 -1.32 -12.35
CA LEU A 285 -10.40 -0.08 -12.96
C LEU A 285 -10.82 1.10 -12.09
N VAL A 286 -9.87 1.63 -11.33
CA VAL A 286 -10.00 2.83 -10.49
C VAL A 286 -9.10 4.00 -10.93
N LEU A 287 -8.33 3.80 -12.00
CA LEU A 287 -7.51 4.82 -12.66
C LEU A 287 -7.79 4.81 -14.16
N ASN A 288 -7.76 5.96 -14.81
CA ASN A 288 -7.88 6.14 -16.26
C ASN A 288 -6.56 6.72 -16.82
N GLU A 289 -5.89 5.96 -17.69
CA GLU A 289 -4.52 6.16 -18.20
C GLU A 289 -3.42 6.24 -17.11
N THR A 290 -3.51 7.21 -16.18
CA THR A 290 -2.51 7.45 -15.11
C THR A 290 -3.09 7.93 -13.78
N SER A 291 -4.36 8.33 -13.72
CA SER A 291 -4.96 8.94 -12.52
C SER A 291 -6.45 8.62 -12.36
N GLY A 292 -6.97 8.77 -11.15
CA GLY A 292 -8.37 8.52 -10.79
C GLY A 292 -8.74 9.23 -9.49
N SER A 293 -10.01 9.24 -9.12
CA SER A 293 -10.48 10.01 -7.96
C SER A 293 -10.45 9.23 -6.65
N PHE A 294 -10.57 9.93 -5.52
CA PHE A 294 -10.79 9.33 -4.21
C PHE A 294 -12.05 8.47 -4.22
N ALA A 295 -13.18 9.01 -4.70
CA ALA A 295 -14.45 8.30 -4.80
C ALA A 295 -14.34 7.02 -5.65
N GLN A 296 -13.64 7.11 -6.77
CA GLN A 296 -13.36 6.00 -7.69
C GLN A 296 -12.52 4.89 -7.02
N LEU A 297 -11.54 5.25 -6.18
CA LEU A 297 -10.77 4.29 -5.37
C LEU A 297 -11.63 3.63 -4.28
N ILE A 298 -12.44 4.39 -3.54
CA ILE A 298 -13.26 3.83 -2.46
C ILE A 298 -14.30 2.85 -3.01
N ALA A 299 -14.99 3.18 -4.11
CA ALA A 299 -15.90 2.26 -4.77
C ALA A 299 -15.22 0.94 -5.21
N GLY A 300 -13.97 1.02 -5.67
CA GLY A 300 -13.16 -0.15 -6.01
C GLY A 300 -12.74 -0.98 -4.80
N MET A 301 -12.50 -0.35 -3.64
CA MET A 301 -12.20 -1.04 -2.38
C MET A 301 -13.44 -1.71 -1.78
N GLU A 302 -14.60 -1.05 -1.83
CA GLU A 302 -15.89 -1.62 -1.44
C GLU A 302 -16.22 -2.84 -2.28
N TRP A 303 -16.14 -2.73 -3.61
CA TRP A 303 -16.33 -3.85 -4.51
C TRP A 303 -15.34 -5.00 -4.27
N ALA A 304 -14.07 -4.71 -3.95
CA ALA A 304 -13.10 -5.76 -3.62
C ALA A 304 -13.53 -6.56 -2.38
N LEU A 305 -14.08 -5.90 -1.34
CA LEU A 305 -14.61 -6.59 -0.15
C LEU A 305 -15.92 -7.34 -0.46
N GLU A 306 -16.82 -6.76 -1.27
CA GLU A 306 -18.06 -7.42 -1.71
C GLU A 306 -17.80 -8.73 -2.48
N GLU A 307 -16.69 -8.82 -3.23
CA GLU A 307 -16.24 -10.03 -3.91
C GLU A 307 -15.28 -10.90 -3.05
N ASP A 308 -15.29 -10.77 -1.71
CA ASP A 308 -14.44 -11.50 -0.74
C ASP A 308 -12.91 -11.43 -0.99
N ALA A 309 -12.34 -10.29 -1.40
CA ALA A 309 -10.89 -10.19 -1.66
C ALA A 309 -10.02 -10.34 -0.39
N ASP A 310 -9.30 -11.46 -0.27
CA ASP A 310 -8.34 -11.68 0.83
C ASP A 310 -7.14 -10.69 0.78
N VAL A 311 -6.80 -10.15 -0.40
CA VAL A 311 -5.69 -9.21 -0.61
C VAL A 311 -6.10 -8.07 -1.54
N ILE A 312 -5.82 -6.82 -1.17
CA ILE A 312 -6.06 -5.62 -1.99
C ILE A 312 -4.71 -4.97 -2.35
N ASN A 313 -4.40 -4.93 -3.63
CA ASN A 313 -3.16 -4.37 -4.19
C ASN A 313 -3.38 -2.94 -4.71
N LEU A 314 -2.81 -1.97 -4.01
CA LEU A 314 -2.85 -0.54 -4.36
C LEU A 314 -1.49 -0.08 -4.91
N SER A 315 -1.25 -0.32 -6.20
CA SER A 315 -0.01 0.08 -6.90
C SER A 315 -0.01 1.55 -7.33
N LEU A 316 -0.72 2.38 -6.55
CA LEU A 316 -1.10 3.76 -6.78
C LEU A 316 -0.85 4.61 -5.51
N GLY A 317 -0.96 5.93 -5.60
CA GLY A 317 -0.96 6.80 -4.42
C GLY A 317 -0.79 8.29 -4.72
N MET A 318 -0.52 9.07 -3.67
CA MET A 318 -0.20 10.49 -3.75
C MET A 318 0.79 10.88 -2.62
N THR A 319 1.86 11.61 -2.96
CA THR A 319 2.96 11.95 -2.05
C THR A 319 2.51 12.92 -0.94
N GLY A 320 2.69 12.52 0.33
CA GLY A 320 2.22 13.25 1.50
C GLY A 320 1.30 12.40 2.40
N THR A 321 0.78 12.99 3.46
CA THR A 321 -0.13 12.36 4.43
C THR A 321 -1.56 12.84 4.22
N TYR A 322 -2.46 11.94 3.81
CA TYR A 322 -3.86 12.23 3.48
C TYR A 322 -4.79 11.45 4.42
N SER A 323 -5.32 12.13 5.45
CA SER A 323 -6.08 11.45 6.51
C SER A 323 -7.36 10.81 6.02
N GLN A 324 -7.91 11.28 4.89
CA GLN A 324 -9.09 10.74 4.23
C GLN A 324 -8.94 9.27 3.81
N LEU A 325 -7.69 8.80 3.63
CA LEU A 325 -7.35 7.43 3.25
C LEU A 325 -7.03 6.53 4.46
N VAL A 326 -7.11 7.03 5.70
CA VAL A 326 -6.85 6.23 6.90
C VAL A 326 -8.01 5.26 7.13
N ASP A 327 -9.21 5.79 7.36
CA ASP A 327 -10.39 5.02 7.71
C ASP A 327 -10.76 3.93 6.69
N PRO A 328 -10.87 4.19 5.36
CA PRO A 328 -11.26 3.14 4.41
C PRO A 328 -10.25 2.00 4.30
N VAL A 329 -8.97 2.31 4.56
CA VAL A 329 -7.89 1.33 4.52
C VAL A 329 -7.84 0.53 5.82
N THR A 330 -8.01 1.19 6.96
CA THR A 330 -8.16 0.52 8.26
C THR A 330 -9.39 -0.37 8.29
N HIS A 331 -10.55 0.09 7.82
CA HIS A 331 -11.78 -0.68 7.77
C HIS A 331 -11.69 -1.87 6.80
N ALA A 332 -10.95 -1.77 5.69
CA ALA A 332 -10.68 -2.92 4.81
C ALA A 332 -9.80 -3.98 5.52
N ILE A 333 -8.82 -3.55 6.32
CA ILE A 333 -7.96 -4.43 7.13
C ILE A 333 -8.74 -5.07 8.29
N GLU A 334 -9.62 -4.31 8.96
CA GLU A 334 -10.51 -4.81 10.02
C GLU A 334 -11.61 -5.74 9.47
N SER A 335 -11.97 -5.58 8.19
CA SER A 335 -12.77 -6.53 7.41
C SER A 335 -11.94 -7.72 6.87
N GLY A 336 -10.71 -7.89 7.35
CA GLY A 336 -9.87 -9.08 7.12
C GLY A 336 -9.00 -9.05 5.85
N ALA A 337 -9.15 -8.07 4.96
CA ALA A 337 -8.37 -7.99 3.72
C ALA A 337 -6.96 -7.45 3.95
N VAL A 338 -5.95 -8.07 3.34
CA VAL A 338 -4.56 -7.59 3.44
C VAL A 338 -4.31 -6.47 2.41
N VAL A 339 -4.26 -5.22 2.86
CA VAL A 339 -3.93 -4.08 2.00
C VAL A 339 -2.42 -3.94 1.81
N VAL A 340 -1.97 -3.96 0.55
CA VAL A 340 -0.57 -3.87 0.13
C VAL A 340 -0.41 -2.71 -0.85
N ALA A 341 0.48 -1.75 -0.55
CA ALA A 341 0.53 -0.48 -1.29
C ALA A 341 1.95 0.03 -1.63
N ALA A 342 2.07 0.77 -2.74
CA ALA A 342 3.33 1.33 -3.23
C ALA A 342 3.79 2.55 -2.40
N VAL A 343 4.99 2.50 -1.81
CA VAL A 343 5.46 3.56 -0.88
C VAL A 343 5.74 4.92 -1.55
N GLY A 344 5.82 4.99 -2.88
CA GLY A 344 6.16 6.19 -3.65
C GLY A 344 7.50 6.09 -4.39
N ASN A 345 7.70 6.95 -5.39
CA ASN A 345 8.83 6.92 -6.32
C ASN A 345 9.70 8.20 -6.26
N GLU A 346 9.52 9.00 -5.20
CA GLU A 346 10.12 10.33 -5.04
C GLU A 346 11.50 10.30 -4.35
N GLY A 347 11.86 9.15 -3.75
CA GLY A 347 13.18 8.85 -3.19
C GLY A 347 13.25 8.84 -1.66
N VAL A 348 14.46 9.02 -1.11
CA VAL A 348 14.68 9.09 0.34
C VAL A 348 13.93 10.28 0.97
N ASP A 349 13.47 10.10 2.20
CA ASP A 349 12.78 11.14 2.98
C ASP A 349 11.48 11.63 2.27
N SER A 350 10.71 10.66 1.75
CA SER A 350 9.37 10.84 1.16
C SER A 350 8.53 9.55 1.21
N SER A 351 7.21 9.68 1.20
CA SER A 351 6.24 8.58 1.07
C SER A 351 4.90 9.05 0.49
N SER A 352 4.06 8.11 0.06
CA SER A 352 2.72 8.37 -0.47
C SER A 352 1.62 7.69 0.34
N SER A 353 0.47 8.35 0.49
CA SER A 353 -0.78 7.69 0.90
C SER A 353 -1.37 6.90 -0.28
N PRO A 354 -2.03 5.75 -0.05
CA PRO A 354 -2.35 5.15 1.25
C PRO A 354 -1.20 4.36 1.90
N ALA A 355 -0.07 4.14 1.22
CA ALA A 355 1.01 3.29 1.74
C ALA A 355 1.65 3.80 3.04
N ASN A 356 1.54 5.08 3.38
CA ASN A 356 2.02 5.58 4.68
C ASN A 356 1.03 5.45 5.85
N VAL A 357 -0.19 4.96 5.63
CA VAL A 357 -1.11 4.53 6.70
C VAL A 357 -0.44 3.38 7.48
N TYR A 358 -0.39 3.46 8.82
CA TYR A 358 0.52 2.66 9.64
C TYR A 358 0.35 1.14 9.50
N ASP A 359 -0.89 0.67 9.37
CA ASP A 359 -1.23 -0.77 9.35
C ASP A 359 -1.10 -1.40 7.95
N VAL A 360 -0.74 -0.62 6.93
CA VAL A 360 -0.57 -1.08 5.53
C VAL A 360 0.75 -1.79 5.31
N ILE A 361 0.75 -2.84 4.50
CA ILE A 361 1.98 -3.46 4.00
C ILE A 361 2.53 -2.57 2.87
N SER A 362 3.30 -1.56 3.25
CA SER A 362 3.91 -0.63 2.31
C SER A 362 5.19 -1.18 1.69
N VAL A 363 5.35 -1.00 0.39
CA VAL A 363 6.35 -1.71 -0.41
C VAL A 363 7.29 -0.75 -1.14
N GLY A 364 8.57 -0.86 -0.84
CA GLY A 364 9.67 -0.22 -1.58
C GLY A 364 10.28 -1.13 -2.66
N ALA A 365 11.09 -0.55 -3.54
CA ALA A 365 11.67 -1.22 -4.70
C ALA A 365 13.16 -1.55 -4.51
N VAL A 366 13.56 -2.80 -4.81
CA VAL A 366 14.95 -3.22 -5.01
C VAL A 366 15.24 -3.60 -6.47
N HIS A 367 16.51 -3.50 -6.85
CA HIS A 367 17.10 -4.11 -8.03
C HIS A 367 17.19 -5.65 -7.87
N GLU A 368 17.46 -6.37 -8.96
CA GLU A 368 17.71 -7.83 -8.98
C GLU A 368 18.80 -8.29 -7.99
N ASP A 369 19.81 -7.44 -7.71
CA ASP A 369 20.88 -7.73 -6.74
C ASP A 369 20.49 -7.46 -5.27
N GLY A 370 19.23 -7.10 -5.02
CA GLY A 370 18.69 -6.77 -3.71
C GLY A 370 19.03 -5.36 -3.22
N THR A 371 19.72 -4.52 -4.00
CA THR A 371 19.98 -3.12 -3.60
C THR A 371 18.73 -2.24 -3.79
N VAL A 372 18.44 -1.38 -2.81
CA VAL A 372 17.26 -0.50 -2.85
C VAL A 372 17.43 0.56 -3.93
N ALA A 373 16.42 0.69 -4.79
CA ALA A 373 16.40 1.63 -5.90
C ALA A 373 16.47 3.10 -5.41
N SER A 374 17.16 3.96 -6.16
CA SER A 374 17.34 5.36 -5.77
C SER A 374 16.05 6.18 -5.75
N PHE A 375 15.04 5.76 -6.52
CA PHE A 375 13.72 6.37 -6.54
C PHE A 375 12.78 5.83 -5.45
N SER A 376 13.06 4.67 -4.83
CA SER A 376 12.14 4.08 -3.85
C SER A 376 11.91 5.03 -2.68
N GLY A 377 10.65 5.29 -2.35
CA GLY A 377 10.25 6.00 -1.14
C GLY A 377 10.78 5.37 0.15
N GLY A 378 10.54 6.05 1.26
CA GLY A 378 10.80 5.58 2.62
C GLY A 378 11.30 6.70 3.53
N GLU A 379 10.65 6.87 4.69
CA GLU A 379 10.90 7.96 5.64
C GLU A 379 10.49 7.61 7.08
N HIS A 380 10.74 8.55 8.01
CA HIS A 380 10.33 8.48 9.41
C HIS A 380 9.10 9.37 9.63
N LEU A 381 7.95 8.77 9.91
CA LEU A 381 6.69 9.48 10.12
C LEU A 381 6.38 9.63 11.61
N ASN A 382 5.76 10.74 11.99
CA ASN A 382 5.18 10.96 13.31
C ASN A 382 3.65 11.02 13.19
N ARG A 383 2.93 10.48 14.18
CA ARG A 383 1.45 10.48 14.21
C ARG A 383 0.85 11.89 14.15
N SER A 384 1.61 12.92 14.52
CA SER A 384 1.23 14.34 14.45
C SER A 384 1.40 14.99 13.07
N GLU A 385 1.79 14.24 12.04
CA GLU A 385 1.85 14.70 10.64
C GLU A 385 0.56 14.38 9.86
N TRP A 386 -0.38 13.69 10.52
CA TRP A 386 -1.73 13.41 10.08
C TRP A 386 -2.71 14.38 10.73
N HIS A 387 -3.82 14.70 10.06
CA HIS A 387 -4.90 15.48 10.66
C HIS A 387 -5.75 14.58 11.58
N THR A 388 -6.13 13.41 11.06
CA THR A 388 -6.80 12.33 11.77
C THR A 388 -5.88 11.10 11.75
N ALA A 389 -5.63 10.50 12.91
CA ALA A 389 -4.91 9.24 13.04
C ALA A 389 -5.28 8.53 14.36
N PRO A 390 -5.54 7.21 14.36
CA PRO A 390 -5.93 6.45 15.55
C PRO A 390 -5.00 6.63 16.76
N GLU A 391 -5.56 6.69 17.98
CA GLU A 391 -4.74 6.75 19.20
C GLU A 391 -3.88 5.49 19.45
N THR A 392 -4.21 4.38 18.79
CA THR A 392 -3.49 3.10 18.79
C THR A 392 -2.14 3.17 18.07
N TRP A 393 -2.02 3.98 17.02
CA TRP A 393 -0.78 4.11 16.23
C TRP A 393 0.38 4.62 17.10
N PRO A 394 1.62 4.14 16.90
CA PRO A 394 2.78 4.63 17.63
C PRO A 394 3.03 6.11 17.34
N THR A 395 3.61 6.83 18.31
CA THR A 395 3.95 8.26 18.17
C THR A 395 4.80 8.55 16.93
N SER A 396 5.65 7.61 16.54
CA SER A 396 6.42 7.62 15.30
C SER A 396 6.72 6.21 14.80
N TYR A 397 6.81 6.06 13.48
CA TYR A 397 7.06 4.80 12.77
C TYR A 397 7.96 5.03 11.54
N VAL A 398 8.09 4.02 10.69
CA VAL A 398 8.94 3.98 9.50
C VAL A 398 8.15 3.39 8.35
N VAL A 399 8.42 3.86 7.13
CA VAL A 399 8.01 3.20 5.89
C VAL A 399 9.22 3.06 4.94
N PRO A 400 9.24 2.10 4.00
CA PRO A 400 8.24 1.05 3.76
C PRO A 400 8.24 -0.05 4.83
N THR A 401 7.19 -0.87 4.87
CA THR A 401 7.08 -2.10 5.67
C THR A 401 8.06 -3.15 5.17
N ALA A 402 8.13 -3.37 3.85
CA ALA A 402 9.06 -4.30 3.22
C ALA A 402 9.55 -3.79 1.85
N VAL A 403 10.44 -4.53 1.20
CA VAL A 403 10.84 -4.26 -0.19
C VAL A 403 10.76 -5.51 -1.06
N ALA A 404 10.53 -5.31 -2.36
CA ALA A 404 10.49 -6.37 -3.36
C ALA A 404 11.07 -5.90 -4.70
N HIS A 405 11.22 -6.82 -5.66
CA HIS A 405 11.84 -6.51 -6.94
C HIS A 405 11.00 -5.49 -7.72
N GLY A 406 11.61 -4.34 -8.06
CA GLY A 406 10.90 -3.20 -8.63
C GLY A 406 11.70 -2.41 -9.67
N VAL A 407 12.75 -3.00 -10.27
CA VAL A 407 13.54 -2.34 -11.32
C VAL A 407 13.75 -3.27 -12.51
N GLY A 408 13.03 -3.02 -13.61
CA GLY A 408 13.10 -3.86 -14.82
C GLY A 408 12.25 -5.14 -14.71
N VAL A 409 11.22 -5.12 -13.87
CA VAL A 409 10.27 -6.22 -13.69
C VAL A 409 9.58 -6.48 -15.02
N THR A 410 9.78 -7.69 -15.55
CA THR A 410 9.18 -8.12 -16.82
C THR A 410 7.86 -8.82 -16.53
N SER A 411 6.76 -8.23 -17.03
CA SER A 411 5.40 -8.74 -16.87
C SER A 411 4.58 -8.49 -18.14
N ALA A 412 3.33 -8.95 -18.16
CA ALA A 412 2.35 -8.77 -19.21
C ALA A 412 2.10 -7.28 -19.55
N VAL A 413 1.73 -6.99 -20.79
CA VAL A 413 1.18 -5.69 -21.23
C VAL A 413 0.13 -5.90 -22.33
N PRO A 414 -0.84 -4.97 -22.51
CA PRO A 414 -1.96 -5.15 -23.43
C PRO A 414 -1.58 -5.51 -24.86
N GLY A 415 -2.40 -6.35 -25.49
CA GLY A 415 -2.17 -6.91 -26.83
C GLY A 415 -1.31 -8.18 -26.83
N GLY A 416 -1.20 -8.87 -25.70
CA GLY A 416 -0.41 -10.11 -25.56
C GLY A 416 1.11 -9.90 -25.54
N GLY A 417 1.58 -8.73 -25.09
CA GLY A 417 2.99 -8.36 -25.03
C GLY A 417 3.63 -8.54 -23.65
N TYR A 418 4.94 -8.29 -23.54
CA TYR A 418 5.67 -8.27 -22.27
C TYR A 418 6.60 -7.07 -22.24
N GLN A 419 6.70 -6.39 -21.09
CA GLN A 419 7.56 -5.21 -20.92
C GLN A 419 8.27 -5.21 -19.57
N ALA A 420 9.50 -4.70 -19.54
CA ALA A 420 10.25 -4.44 -18.31
C ALA A 420 9.93 -3.03 -17.80
N LEU A 421 9.37 -2.91 -16.60
CA LEU A 421 9.06 -1.62 -15.95
C LEU A 421 9.80 -1.46 -14.60
N PRO A 422 10.18 -0.23 -14.21
CA PRO A 422 10.62 0.10 -12.85
C PRO A 422 9.53 0.85 -12.06
N GLY A 423 9.50 0.67 -10.75
CA GLY A 423 8.63 1.41 -9.83
C GLY A 423 8.35 0.63 -8.55
N THR A 424 7.98 1.32 -7.47
CA THR A 424 7.40 0.67 -6.28
C THR A 424 6.08 -0.02 -6.61
N SER A 425 5.34 0.48 -7.59
CA SER A 425 4.18 -0.19 -8.21
C SER A 425 4.49 -1.54 -8.86
N MET A 426 5.74 -1.84 -9.24
CA MET A 426 6.13 -3.19 -9.69
C MET A 426 6.62 -4.07 -8.53
N ALA A 427 7.03 -3.48 -7.40
CA ALA A 427 7.40 -4.21 -6.20
C ALA A 427 6.16 -4.63 -5.36
N THR A 428 5.12 -3.79 -5.35
CA THR A 428 3.85 -4.04 -4.64
C THR A 428 3.19 -5.38 -5.00
N PRO A 429 2.92 -5.72 -6.29
CA PRO A 429 2.27 -6.98 -6.67
C PRO A 429 3.10 -8.23 -6.36
N HIS A 430 4.43 -8.12 -6.28
CA HIS A 430 5.28 -9.22 -5.81
C HIS A 430 5.01 -9.57 -4.34
N VAL A 431 4.73 -8.56 -3.50
CA VAL A 431 4.35 -8.75 -2.10
C VAL A 431 2.90 -9.24 -2.01
N SER A 432 1.97 -8.67 -2.77
CA SER A 432 0.57 -9.13 -2.85
C SER A 432 0.47 -10.61 -3.23
N GLY A 433 1.20 -11.05 -4.25
CA GLY A 433 1.30 -12.47 -4.62
C GLY A 433 1.99 -13.32 -3.55
N THR A 434 2.97 -12.78 -2.81
CA THR A 434 3.59 -13.50 -1.69
C THR A 434 2.61 -13.72 -0.54
N VAL A 435 1.77 -12.72 -0.23
CA VAL A 435 0.68 -12.86 0.75
C VAL A 435 -0.32 -13.92 0.26
N ALA A 436 -0.69 -13.91 -1.02
CA ALA A 436 -1.62 -14.89 -1.57
C ALA A 436 -1.10 -16.35 -1.54
N LEU A 437 0.20 -16.57 -1.80
CA LEU A 437 0.83 -17.88 -1.61
C LEU A 437 0.72 -18.37 -0.16
N LEU A 438 0.93 -17.46 0.80
CA LEU A 438 0.84 -17.75 2.23
C LEU A 438 -0.60 -18.05 2.66
N LEU A 439 -1.58 -17.24 2.22
CA LEU A 439 -2.99 -17.43 2.55
C LEU A 439 -3.59 -18.70 1.92
N SER A 440 -3.03 -19.20 0.81
CA SER A 440 -3.43 -20.50 0.24
C SER A 440 -2.97 -21.68 1.09
N VAL A 441 -1.96 -21.49 1.96
CA VAL A 441 -1.52 -22.48 2.97
C VAL A 441 -2.25 -22.29 4.30
N GLU A 442 -2.44 -21.04 4.74
CA GLU A 442 -3.05 -20.67 6.02
C GLU A 442 -4.23 -19.69 5.80
N PRO A 443 -5.40 -20.16 5.31
CA PRO A 443 -6.51 -19.31 4.84
C PRO A 443 -7.34 -18.64 5.95
N ASP A 444 -7.03 -18.92 7.21
CA ASP A 444 -7.61 -18.27 8.40
C ASP A 444 -6.61 -17.29 9.07
N ALA A 445 -5.46 -17.00 8.43
CA ALA A 445 -4.46 -16.06 8.96
C ALA A 445 -4.89 -14.59 8.77
N THR A 446 -4.86 -13.80 9.86
CA THR A 446 -5.26 -12.38 9.85
C THR A 446 -4.19 -11.48 9.23
N PRO A 447 -4.54 -10.25 8.78
CA PRO A 447 -3.56 -9.26 8.33
C PRO A 447 -2.42 -8.99 9.34
N ASP A 448 -2.72 -8.95 10.63
CA ASP A 448 -1.73 -8.88 11.72
C ASP A 448 -0.74 -10.05 11.70
N ALA A 449 -1.21 -11.28 11.47
CA ALA A 449 -0.37 -12.47 11.42
C ALA A 449 0.53 -12.45 10.17
N VAL A 450 0.00 -12.01 9.02
CA VAL A 450 0.75 -11.79 7.77
C VAL A 450 1.84 -10.74 7.98
N SER A 451 1.49 -9.57 8.51
CA SER A 451 2.42 -8.46 8.80
C SER A 451 3.51 -8.87 9.80
N THR A 452 3.13 -9.58 10.87
CA THR A 452 4.07 -10.15 11.86
C THR A 452 5.04 -11.12 11.20
N ALA A 453 4.55 -12.09 10.42
CA ALA A 453 5.40 -13.08 9.76
C ALA A 453 6.38 -12.44 8.77
N LEU A 454 5.94 -11.42 8.01
CA LEU A 454 6.83 -10.64 7.15
C LEU A 454 7.92 -9.95 7.97
N SER A 455 7.56 -9.34 9.09
CA SER A 455 8.49 -8.60 9.96
C SER A 455 9.60 -9.44 10.57
N GLU A 456 9.33 -10.72 10.87
CA GLU A 456 10.31 -11.64 11.46
C GLU A 456 11.20 -12.35 10.43
N THR A 457 10.73 -12.47 9.19
CA THR A 457 11.33 -13.35 8.17
C THR A 457 12.07 -12.61 7.05
N ALA A 458 11.66 -11.38 6.75
CA ALA A 458 12.29 -10.53 5.73
C ALA A 458 13.80 -10.32 5.99
N TRP A 459 14.58 -10.27 4.92
CA TRP A 459 16.05 -10.31 4.98
C TRP A 459 16.69 -9.09 4.31
N LYS A 460 17.94 -8.79 4.68
CA LYS A 460 18.69 -7.66 4.12
C LYS A 460 20.05 -8.16 3.59
N PRO A 461 20.56 -7.62 2.47
CA PRO A 461 21.85 -8.01 1.92
C PRO A 461 23.01 -7.58 2.84
N ASP A 462 24.15 -8.26 2.69
CA ASP A 462 25.36 -7.96 3.47
C ASP A 462 25.80 -6.50 3.27
N GLY A 463 25.91 -5.76 4.38
CA GLY A 463 26.31 -4.35 4.37
C GLY A 463 25.15 -3.34 4.38
N ALA A 464 23.89 -3.78 4.53
CA ALA A 464 22.78 -2.91 4.89
C ALA A 464 23.04 -2.14 6.21
N ILE A 465 22.32 -1.03 6.42
CA ILE A 465 22.50 -0.14 7.58
C ILE A 465 22.09 -0.84 8.89
N THR A 466 21.05 -1.66 8.83
CA THR A 466 20.58 -2.52 9.93
C THR A 466 21.00 -3.98 9.68
N PRO A 467 21.04 -4.84 10.72
CA PRO A 467 21.37 -6.26 10.54
C PRO A 467 20.40 -7.02 9.64
N GLN A 468 20.88 -8.09 9.01
CA GLN A 468 20.04 -9.07 8.32
C GLN A 468 19.08 -9.76 9.31
N ARG A 469 17.79 -9.89 8.92
CA ARG A 469 16.67 -10.45 9.70
C ARG A 469 16.54 -9.78 11.07
N THR A 470 15.87 -8.62 11.08
CA THR A 470 15.67 -7.80 12.27
C THR A 470 14.30 -7.14 12.27
N THR A 471 13.58 -7.25 13.40
CA THR A 471 12.30 -6.58 13.65
C THR A 471 12.45 -5.07 13.93
N THR A 472 13.49 -4.44 13.38
CA THR A 472 13.72 -2.98 13.44
C THR A 472 13.83 -2.44 12.02
N MET A 473 12.82 -1.66 11.64
CA MET A 473 12.71 -1.10 10.30
C MET A 473 13.77 -0.03 10.03
N ASP A 474 14.11 0.17 8.76
CA ASP A 474 14.83 1.36 8.27
C ASP A 474 14.20 1.89 6.99
N THR A 475 14.40 3.18 6.72
CA THR A 475 13.74 3.94 5.63
C THR A 475 14.17 3.52 4.21
N ARG A 476 14.98 2.46 4.06
CA ARG A 476 15.35 1.90 2.75
C ARG A 476 14.82 0.49 2.55
N TYR A 477 14.93 -0.38 3.55
CA TYR A 477 14.55 -1.79 3.43
C TYR A 477 13.26 -2.18 4.17
N GLY A 478 12.70 -1.32 5.03
CA GLY A 478 11.68 -1.75 5.97
C GLY A 478 12.20 -2.84 6.90
N TYR A 479 11.47 -3.94 7.05
CA TYR A 479 11.98 -5.18 7.67
C TYR A 479 12.96 -5.94 6.76
N GLY A 480 12.83 -5.82 5.45
CA GLY A 480 13.74 -6.42 4.47
C GLY A 480 13.10 -6.71 3.11
N ILE A 481 13.87 -7.36 2.26
CA ILE A 481 13.38 -8.12 1.11
C ILE A 481 12.55 -9.28 1.63
N VAL A 482 11.36 -9.48 1.08
CA VAL A 482 10.46 -10.58 1.46
C VAL A 482 11.04 -11.94 1.04
N ASP A 483 10.79 -12.98 1.85
CA ASP A 483 11.15 -14.38 1.60
C ASP A 483 9.88 -15.21 1.80
N ALA A 484 9.12 -15.41 0.72
CA ALA A 484 7.77 -16.02 0.73
C ALA A 484 7.75 -17.35 1.46
N LYS A 485 8.80 -18.16 1.31
CA LYS A 485 8.92 -19.46 1.97
C LYS A 485 9.15 -19.30 3.47
N ALA A 486 10.06 -18.42 3.90
CA ALA A 486 10.26 -18.17 5.32
C ALA A 486 9.02 -17.55 5.99
N THR A 487 8.32 -16.64 5.30
CA THR A 487 7.06 -16.04 5.80
C THR A 487 5.97 -17.10 5.98
N THR A 488 5.78 -17.98 5.00
CA THR A 488 4.83 -19.11 5.10
C THR A 488 5.21 -20.09 6.21
N ASP A 489 6.50 -20.45 6.30
CA ASP A 489 7.03 -21.35 7.34
C ASP A 489 6.78 -20.82 8.77
N ALA A 490 6.78 -19.49 8.96
CA ALA A 490 6.56 -18.87 10.26
C ALA A 490 5.11 -19.01 10.75
N ILE A 491 4.11 -18.75 9.90
CA ILE A 491 2.69 -18.86 10.30
C ILE A 491 2.30 -20.32 10.57
N VAL A 492 2.71 -21.26 9.70
CA VAL A 492 2.46 -22.70 9.88
C VAL A 492 3.03 -23.22 11.20
N ALA A 493 4.18 -22.68 11.64
CA ALA A 493 4.75 -22.98 12.96
C ALA A 493 3.91 -22.42 14.11
N VAL A 494 3.44 -21.17 14.02
CA VAL A 494 2.57 -20.55 15.04
C VAL A 494 1.23 -21.28 15.18
N HIS A 495 0.60 -21.68 14.07
CA HIS A 495 -0.63 -22.47 14.10
C HIS A 495 -0.39 -23.81 14.80
N SER A 496 0.71 -24.50 14.45
CA SER A 496 1.09 -25.79 15.04
C SER A 496 1.33 -25.72 16.56
N ASP A 497 1.94 -24.64 17.05
CA ASP A 497 2.17 -24.43 18.49
C ASP A 497 0.87 -24.10 19.24
N ILE A 498 -0.08 -23.39 18.61
CA ILE A 498 -1.43 -23.19 19.17
C ILE A 498 -2.16 -24.54 19.29
N ASP A 499 -2.21 -25.33 18.23
CA ASP A 499 -3.00 -26.57 18.17
C ASP A 499 -2.45 -27.67 19.11
N THR A 500 -1.12 -27.74 19.25
CA THR A 500 -0.47 -28.60 20.25
C THR A 500 -0.69 -28.12 21.69
N SER A 501 -0.84 -26.82 21.94
CA SER A 501 -1.17 -26.32 23.29
C SER A 501 -2.62 -26.68 23.70
N VAL A 502 -3.58 -26.52 22.78
CA VAL A 502 -5.00 -26.82 23.01
C VAL A 502 -5.23 -28.31 23.21
N THR A 503 -4.61 -29.16 22.38
CA THR A 503 -4.67 -30.62 22.59
C THR A 503 -3.97 -31.03 23.89
N GLY A 504 -2.89 -30.35 24.28
CA GLY A 504 -2.17 -30.56 25.54
C GLY A 504 -3.02 -30.41 26.80
N GLU A 505 -3.85 -29.36 26.91
CA GLU A 505 -4.74 -29.16 28.08
C GLU A 505 -5.83 -30.25 28.20
N THR A 506 -6.19 -30.92 27.10
CA THR A 506 -7.16 -32.05 27.15
C THR A 506 -6.53 -33.38 27.56
N ALA A 507 -5.19 -33.47 27.62
CA ALA A 507 -4.45 -34.73 27.60
C ALA A 507 -3.77 -35.15 28.91
N GLU A 508 -3.95 -34.45 30.05
CA GLU A 508 -3.39 -34.92 31.34
C GLU A 508 -4.34 -34.74 32.55
N THR A 509 -5.16 -35.76 32.81
CA THR A 509 -5.88 -35.92 34.11
C THR A 509 -6.03 -37.39 34.52
N GLU A 510 -4.98 -38.20 34.36
CA GLU A 510 -4.89 -39.48 35.10
C GLU A 510 -4.57 -39.20 36.58
N ALA A 511 -5.58 -39.33 37.44
CA ALA A 511 -5.48 -39.00 38.86
C ALA A 511 -4.55 -39.96 39.63
N THR A 512 -3.29 -39.57 39.82
CA THR A 512 -2.35 -40.25 40.72
C THR A 512 -2.45 -39.67 42.13
N GLU A 513 -3.12 -40.38 43.05
CA GLU A 513 -3.10 -40.02 44.47
C GLU A 513 -1.67 -40.07 45.03
N THR A 514 -1.21 -38.98 45.65
CA THR A 514 -0.05 -39.01 46.57
C THR A 514 -0.30 -38.07 47.74
N THR A 515 -0.58 -38.65 48.90
CA THR A 515 -0.88 -37.91 50.13
C THR A 515 0.37 -37.27 50.74
N ALA A 516 0.42 -35.94 50.79
CA ALA A 516 1.39 -35.19 51.60
C ALA A 516 0.66 -34.26 52.60
N THR A 517 1.19 -34.15 53.82
CA THR A 517 0.47 -33.60 54.98
C THR A 517 0.30 -32.09 54.99
N ARG A 518 -0.93 -31.64 55.30
CA ARG A 518 -1.32 -30.25 55.58
C ARG A 518 -0.93 -29.82 57.01
N GLU A 519 -0.35 -28.64 57.16
CA GLU A 519 -0.42 -27.83 58.39
C GLU A 519 -0.86 -26.38 58.10
N THR A 520 -1.57 -25.78 59.05
CA THR A 520 -2.22 -24.45 59.00
C THR A 520 -2.68 -24.05 60.42
N PRO A 521 -2.88 -22.77 60.80
CA PRO A 521 -2.46 -21.49 60.21
C PRO A 521 -1.73 -20.61 61.29
N PRO A 522 -1.86 -19.25 61.37
CA PRO A 522 -3.13 -18.60 61.77
C PRO A 522 -3.52 -17.36 60.93
N PHE A 523 -4.81 -17.03 60.95
CA PHE A 523 -5.41 -15.87 60.27
C PHE A 523 -5.27 -14.55 61.05
N SER A 524 -5.31 -13.43 60.32
CA SER A 524 -5.92 -12.16 60.76
C SER A 524 -6.92 -11.68 59.70
N ARG A 525 -8.02 -11.05 60.11
CA ARG A 525 -9.15 -10.68 59.23
C ARG A 525 -9.13 -9.20 58.82
N LEU A 526 -9.53 -8.93 57.57
CA LEU A 526 -10.53 -7.89 57.28
C LEU A 526 -11.49 -8.38 56.17
N VAL A 527 -12.62 -7.69 56.01
CA VAL A 527 -13.86 -8.10 55.31
C VAL A 527 -14.48 -6.80 54.76
N ALA A 528 -15.05 -6.68 53.56
CA ALA A 528 -15.17 -7.56 52.39
C ALA A 528 -15.30 -6.71 51.11
N GLY A 529 -15.28 -7.34 49.93
CA GLY A 529 -15.51 -6.67 48.64
C GLY A 529 -15.55 -7.67 47.48
N THR A 530 -16.63 -8.45 47.37
CA THR A 530 -16.79 -9.45 46.29
C THR A 530 -17.34 -8.82 45.02
N ALA A 531 -16.47 -8.68 44.01
CA ALA A 531 -16.85 -8.71 42.61
C ALA A 531 -16.10 -9.89 41.98
N ALA A 532 -16.82 -10.89 41.48
CA ALA A 532 -16.22 -12.00 40.74
C ALA A 532 -16.10 -11.58 39.28
N LEU A 533 -14.91 -11.15 38.87
CA LEU A 533 -14.61 -10.92 37.46
C LEU A 533 -14.52 -12.28 36.77
N VAL A 534 -15.59 -12.67 36.08
CA VAL A 534 -15.56 -13.83 35.18
C VAL A 534 -14.84 -13.36 33.91
N VAL A 535 -13.51 -13.50 33.92
CA VAL A 535 -12.73 -13.41 32.69
C VAL A 535 -12.99 -14.70 31.91
N THR A 536 -13.89 -14.64 30.94
CA THR A 536 -14.07 -15.73 29.98
C THR A 536 -12.87 -15.68 29.03
N THR A 537 -11.82 -16.44 29.32
CA THR A 537 -10.72 -16.67 28.40
C THR A 537 -11.24 -17.53 27.24
N ILE A 538 -11.73 -16.87 26.20
CA ILE A 538 -11.95 -17.50 24.88
C ILE A 538 -10.56 -17.65 24.28
N SER A 539 -10.03 -18.87 24.23
CA SER A 539 -8.75 -19.15 23.57
C SER A 539 -8.86 -18.84 22.08
N VAL A 540 -7.80 -18.30 21.47
CA VAL A 540 -7.76 -17.89 20.05
C VAL A 540 -8.20 -19.02 19.10
N ALA A 541 -7.83 -20.27 19.41
CA ALA A 541 -8.28 -21.45 18.66
C ALA A 541 -9.81 -21.60 18.57
N THR A 542 -10.58 -21.09 19.54
CA THR A 542 -12.06 -21.08 19.49
C THR A 542 -12.61 -20.01 18.54
N LEU A 543 -11.88 -18.91 18.32
CA LEU A 543 -12.20 -17.94 17.26
C LEU A 543 -11.87 -18.51 15.88
N LEU A 544 -10.67 -19.09 15.72
CA LEU A 544 -10.23 -19.72 14.46
C LEU A 544 -11.20 -20.82 14.03
N LEU A 545 -11.56 -21.75 14.93
CA LEU A 545 -12.52 -22.81 14.62
C LEU A 545 -13.94 -22.30 14.29
N ALA A 546 -14.29 -21.10 14.74
CA ALA A 546 -15.58 -20.46 14.41
C ALA A 546 -15.53 -19.72 13.06
N ARG A 547 -14.43 -19.03 12.74
CA ARG A 547 -14.19 -18.37 11.44
C ARG A 547 -14.11 -19.40 10.30
N SER A 548 -13.37 -20.49 10.50
CA SER A 548 -13.25 -21.59 9.53
C SER A 548 -14.62 -22.20 9.16
N LEU A 549 -15.49 -22.43 10.16
CA LEU A 549 -16.87 -22.90 9.97
C LEU A 549 -17.81 -21.87 9.32
N ALA A 550 -17.48 -20.57 9.36
CA ALA A 550 -18.22 -19.53 8.66
C ALA A 550 -17.83 -19.46 7.18
N ARG A 551 -16.53 -19.57 6.84
CA ARG A 551 -16.03 -19.65 5.45
C ARG A 551 -16.63 -20.87 4.71
N GLU A 552 -16.79 -22.02 5.36
CA GLU A 552 -17.53 -23.19 4.81
C GLU A 552 -19.03 -22.94 4.52
N THR A 553 -19.61 -21.83 4.97
CA THR A 553 -21.00 -21.44 4.66
C THR A 553 -21.16 -20.28 3.67
N LYS A 554 -20.06 -19.63 3.24
CA LYS A 554 -20.04 -18.59 2.19
C LYS A 554 -19.60 -19.14 0.81
N ARG A 555 -18.87 -20.27 0.77
CA ARG A 555 -18.41 -20.99 -0.44
C ARG A 555 -19.39 -22.07 -0.94
#